data_AF-A0A1I5WNL1-F1
#
_entry.id   AF-A0A1I5WNL1-F1
#
_cell.length_a   1.000
_cell.length_b   1.000
_cell.length_c   1.000
_cell.angle_alpha   90.00
_cell.angle_beta   90.00
_cell.angle_gamma   90.00
#
_symmetry.space_group_name_H-M   'P 1'
#
loop_
_entity.id
_entity.type
_entity.pdbx_description
1 polymer ?
#
loop_
_entity_poly.entity_id
_entity_poly.type
_entity_poly.pdbx_seq_one_letter_code
_entity_poly.pdbx_strand_id
1 'polypeptide(L)' 'KAKKKPLDVLTPEALGVATTSTVKTLKVEAPATRSAGIKVKSVAELVEKLKNEAKVI' A
#
# COMPACT_ATOMS: atom_id res chain seq x y z
N LYS A 1 33.59 -5.40 -17.40
CA LYS A 1 34.21 -4.04 -17.32
C LYS A 1 33.56 -3.12 -16.27
N ALA A 2 32.29 -3.31 -15.89
CA ALA A 2 31.63 -2.52 -14.82
C ALA A 2 32.01 -2.93 -13.39
N LYS A 3 32.08 -4.24 -13.08
CA LYS A 3 32.50 -4.74 -11.74
C LYS A 3 33.97 -4.46 -11.35
N LYS A 4 34.77 -3.89 -12.26
CA LYS A 4 36.19 -3.58 -12.01
C LYS A 4 36.42 -2.14 -11.53
N LYS A 5 35.42 -1.26 -11.65
CA LYS A 5 35.52 0.08 -11.08
C LYS A 5 35.15 -0.01 -9.59
N PRO A 6 36.00 0.45 -8.66
CA PRO A 6 35.62 0.55 -7.26
C PRO A 6 34.43 1.50 -7.14
N LEU A 7 33.42 1.10 -6.36
CA LEU A 7 32.29 1.95 -6.00
C LEU A 7 32.64 2.59 -4.67
N ASP A 8 32.77 3.90 -4.66
CA ASP A 8 33.02 4.65 -3.43
C ASP A 8 31.72 4.75 -2.63
N VAL A 9 31.75 4.18 -1.42
CA VAL A 9 30.64 4.21 -0.47
C VAL A 9 30.94 5.34 0.52
N LEU A 10 30.28 6.47 0.34
CA LEU A 10 30.36 7.60 1.27
C LEU A 10 29.19 7.52 2.25
N THR A 11 29.48 7.70 3.54
CA THR A 11 28.45 7.87 4.56
C THR A 11 27.98 9.33 4.58
N PRO A 12 26.71 9.59 4.94
CA PRO A 12 26.20 10.97 5.08
C PRO A 12 27.04 11.85 6.03
N GLU A 13 27.68 11.21 7.02
CA GLU A 13 28.60 11.82 7.97
C GLU A 13 29.84 12.42 7.30
N ALA A 14 30.39 11.75 6.27
CA ALA A 14 31.53 12.25 5.49
C ALA A 14 31.18 13.52 4.67
N LEU A 15 29.89 13.79 4.48
CA LEU A 15 29.37 14.97 3.80
C LEU A 15 28.83 16.03 4.78
N GLY A 16 28.96 15.81 6.09
CA GLY A 16 28.47 16.73 7.13
C GLY A 16 26.94 16.80 7.23
N VAL A 17 26.22 15.80 6.74
CA VAL A 17 24.75 15.76 6.73
C VAL A 17 24.24 14.90 7.88
N ALA A 18 23.40 15.48 8.74
CA ALA A 18 22.74 14.75 9.82
C ALA A 18 21.47 14.05 9.31
N THR A 19 21.39 12.72 9.48
CA THR A 19 20.24 11.90 9.06
C THR A 19 19.24 11.64 10.19
N THR A 20 19.09 12.58 11.12
CA THR A 20 18.15 12.43 12.25
C THR A 20 16.71 12.51 11.74
N SER A 21 15.96 11.41 11.86
CA SER A 21 14.53 11.41 11.55
C SER A 21 13.73 12.00 12.71
N THR A 22 12.99 13.08 12.45
CA THR A 22 12.02 13.66 13.41
C THR A 22 10.71 12.86 13.45
N VAL A 23 10.53 11.88 12.57
CA VAL A 23 9.29 11.11 12.43
C VAL A 23 9.49 9.70 12.98
N LYS A 24 8.58 9.29 13.89
CA LYS A 24 8.52 7.95 14.44
C LYS A 24 7.39 7.17 13.75
N THR A 25 7.73 6.09 13.05
CA THR A 25 6.74 5.15 12.53
C THR A 25 6.11 4.37 13.68
N LEU A 26 4.85 4.68 13.99
CA LEU A 26 4.13 4.10 15.14
C LEU A 26 3.61 2.69 14.84
N LYS A 27 3.07 2.46 13.64
CA LYS A 27 2.52 1.17 13.23
C LYS A 27 2.48 1.11 11.71
N VAL A 28 2.71 -0.07 11.17
CA VAL A 28 2.56 -0.37 9.75
C VAL A 28 1.65 -1.59 9.67
N GLU A 29 0.50 -1.43 9.04
CA GLU A 29 -0.44 -2.51 8.79
C GLU A 29 -0.85 -2.50 7.33
N ALA A 30 -1.01 -3.70 6.76
CA ALA A 30 -1.54 -3.84 5.42
C ALA A 30 -3.00 -3.36 5.38
N PRO A 31 -3.44 -2.70 4.31
CA PRO A 31 -4.83 -2.28 4.18
C PRO A 31 -5.75 -3.50 4.23
N ALA A 32 -6.95 -3.33 4.78
CA ALA A 32 -7.95 -4.39 4.83
C ALA A 32 -8.19 -4.96 3.43
N THR A 33 -8.08 -6.26 3.29
CA THR A 33 -8.30 -6.94 2.01
C THR A 33 -9.75 -6.75 1.58
N ARG A 34 -9.95 -6.23 0.38
CA ARG A 34 -11.26 -6.14 -0.26
C ARG A 34 -11.91 -7.53 -0.29
N SER A 35 -13.15 -7.62 0.18
CA SER A 35 -13.94 -8.84 0.04
C SER A 35 -14.20 -9.17 -1.43
N ALA A 36 -14.21 -10.47 -1.76
CA ALA A 36 -14.54 -10.91 -3.10
C ALA A 36 -15.98 -10.48 -3.46
N GLY A 37 -16.15 -9.97 -4.67
CA GLY A 37 -17.48 -9.62 -5.18
C GLY A 37 -18.32 -10.85 -5.47
N ILE A 38 -19.64 -10.70 -5.47
CA ILE A 38 -20.58 -11.79 -5.75
C ILE A 38 -21.05 -11.69 -7.20
N LYS A 39 -20.95 -12.79 -7.97
CA LYS A 39 -21.59 -12.90 -9.29
C LYS A 39 -23.06 -13.26 -9.11
N VAL A 40 -23.96 -12.38 -9.52
CA VAL A 40 -25.41 -12.61 -9.53
C VAL A 40 -25.87 -13.15 -10.89
N LYS A 41 -26.92 -13.97 -10.91
CA LYS A 41 -27.42 -14.62 -12.13
C LYS A 41 -28.48 -13.78 -12.85
N SER A 42 -29.11 -12.83 -12.17
CA SER A 42 -30.19 -12.03 -12.72
C SER A 42 -30.20 -10.58 -12.24
N VAL A 43 -30.94 -9.73 -12.96
CA VAL A 43 -31.10 -8.30 -12.62
C VAL A 43 -31.92 -8.12 -11.34
N ALA A 44 -32.91 -8.99 -11.10
CA ALA A 44 -33.72 -8.93 -9.87
C ALA A 44 -32.87 -9.17 -8.62
N GLU A 45 -31.98 -10.18 -8.65
CA GLU A 45 -31.02 -10.47 -7.57
C GLU A 45 -30.04 -9.31 -7.33
N LEU A 46 -29.65 -8.59 -8.38
CA LEU A 46 -28.78 -7.42 -8.24
C LEU A 46 -29.50 -6.31 -7.47
N VAL A 47 -30.75 -5.99 -7.83
CA VAL A 47 -31.53 -4.93 -7.19
C VAL A 47 -31.82 -5.27 -5.73
N GLU A 48 -32.14 -6.53 -5.44
CA GLU A 48 -32.39 -6.98 -4.06
C GLU A 48 -31.13 -6.87 -3.18
N LYS A 49 -29.97 -7.31 -3.69
CA LYS A 49 -28.70 -7.19 -2.94
C LYS A 49 -28.25 -5.74 -2.76
N LEU A 50 -28.49 -4.88 -3.74
CA LEU A 50 -28.16 -3.45 -3.63
C LEU A 50 -29.05 -2.72 -2.60
N LYS A 51 -30.33 -3.09 -2.49
CA LYS A 51 -31.26 -2.53 -1.50
C LYS A 51 -31.00 -3.05 -0.08
N ASN A 52 -30.80 -4.36 0.07
CA ASN A 52 -30.77 -5.00 1.39
C ASN A 52 -29.37 -5.03 2.02
N GLU A 53 -28.33 -5.33 1.24
CA GLU A 53 -26.96 -5.54 1.76
C GLU A 53 -26.10 -4.28 1.61
N ALA A 54 -26.14 -3.65 0.43
CA ALA A 54 -25.29 -2.49 0.15
C ALA A 54 -25.92 -1.15 0.55
N LYS A 55 -27.26 -1.08 0.69
CA LYS A 55 -28.05 0.13 1.01
C LYS A 55 -27.64 1.36 0.19
N VAL A 56 -27.42 1.16 -1.12
CA VAL A 56 -27.00 2.24 -2.04
C VAL A 56 -28.18 2.81 -2.84
N ILE A 57 -29.33 2.13 -2.80
CA ILE A 57 -30.61 2.49 -3.42
C ILE A 57 -31.70 2.35 -2.36
#